data_AF-A0AA92W932-F1
#
_entry.id   AF-A0AA92W932-F1
#
_cell.length_a   1.000
_cell.length_b   1.000
_cell.length_c   1.000
_cell.angle_alpha   90.00
_cell.angle_beta   90.00
_cell.angle_gamma   90.00
#
_symmetry.space_group_name_H-M   'P 1'
#
loop_
_entity.id
_entity.type
_entity.pdbx_description
1 polymer ?
#
loop_
_entity_poly.entity_id
_entity_poly.type
_entity_poly.pdbx_seq_one_letter_code
_entity_poly.pdbx_strand_id
1 'polypeptide(L)'
;GEENVPELDFAMTNVTAGGHGYRFLPHGTHFTGEGATVKIKYDRTRIPSGYTEDDIRTYYYDPAEKHWVALERVRVDKKEECVVSKTTHFTDMINGVIQAPESPQTEGFAPTMMNDIKAADPTAKLNVIAPPSANNRGSANLQYPFEMPPARNGMQPSLGLQYSSEGGSGWLGEGWNVSVPSITLDTRWGVPRYDQSKETETYLLSGSMLSTMDDNGQMGVAHRGEKMNRKADRQFYTRQGGDFSRIIRKGDSPANYYWEVTDKQGVKYIYGGDGAVVKGNVTDASGSTREVIAEWKLKRVEELHGDYIEYVYDIVDEDVRGGLKAKAAYLKEVHAGNAGQEPHTVVLFEGNKVKQVKTNNARYGFLASSNKLLEKVTVNFQGETLRSYAFDYKEGAFHKEMLTGVR
;
A
#
# COMPACT_ATOMS: atom_id res chain seq x y z
N GLY A 1 35.03 1.05 34.96
CA GLY A 1 33.66 1.52 34.68
C GLY A 1 32.71 0.58 35.37
N GLU A 2 31.59 1.09 35.85
CA GLU A 2 30.48 0.24 36.32
C GLU A 2 29.57 -0.10 35.14
N GLU A 3 29.05 -1.33 35.11
CA GLU A 3 28.05 -1.76 34.12
C GLU A 3 26.67 -1.12 34.32
N ASN A 4 26.36 -0.66 35.54
CA ASN A 4 25.07 -0.06 35.88
C ASN A 4 25.19 1.46 36.00
N VAL A 5 24.88 2.16 34.91
CA VAL A 5 24.74 3.62 34.85
C VAL A 5 23.27 3.98 35.11
N PRO A 6 22.96 5.11 35.78
CA PRO A 6 21.58 5.62 35.88
C PRO A 6 20.91 5.75 34.51
N GLU A 7 19.57 5.68 34.49
CA GLU A 7 18.77 5.79 33.26
C GLU A 7 19.13 7.07 32.48
N LEU A 8 19.24 6.95 31.16
CA LEU A 8 19.61 8.07 30.28
C LEU A 8 18.39 8.94 29.99
N ASP A 9 18.60 10.25 29.89
CA ASP A 9 17.55 11.19 29.49
C ASP A 9 17.02 10.89 28.08
N PHE A 10 15.78 11.30 27.82
CA PHE A 10 15.14 11.12 26.50
C PHE A 10 16.02 11.69 25.38
N ALA A 11 16.25 10.87 24.34
CA ALA A 11 17.11 11.17 23.20
C ALA A 11 18.61 11.30 23.50
N MET A 12 19.08 10.96 24.71
CA MET A 12 20.51 10.89 25.01
C MET A 12 21.11 9.52 24.67
N THR A 13 22.24 9.52 23.95
CA THR A 13 23.03 8.31 23.65
C THR A 13 24.34 8.33 24.42
N ASN A 14 24.63 7.28 25.21
CA ASN A 14 25.93 7.12 25.87
C ASN A 14 27.00 6.66 24.87
N VAL A 15 28.01 7.52 24.67
CA VAL A 15 29.16 7.31 23.77
C VAL A 15 30.47 7.13 24.52
N THR A 16 30.44 6.96 25.84
CA THR A 16 31.64 6.69 26.66
C THR A 16 32.35 5.43 26.18
N ALA A 17 33.68 5.44 26.17
CA ALA A 17 34.48 4.30 25.75
C ALA A 17 34.13 3.04 26.57
N GLY A 18 33.81 1.94 25.89
CA GLY A 18 33.32 0.70 26.50
C GLY A 18 31.83 0.70 26.90
N GLY A 19 31.12 1.82 26.77
CA GLY A 19 29.68 1.89 27.03
C GLY A 19 29.26 2.03 28.48
N HIS A 20 30.23 2.19 29.37
CA HIS A 20 30.03 2.28 30.82
C HIS A 20 30.07 3.74 31.30
N GLY A 21 29.76 3.95 32.58
CA GLY A 21 29.96 5.23 33.26
C GLY A 21 31.16 5.21 34.22
N TYR A 22 31.58 6.40 34.63
CA TYR A 22 32.62 6.59 35.63
C TYR A 22 32.02 7.18 36.91
N ARG A 23 32.10 6.41 38.00
CA ARG A 23 31.73 6.88 39.35
C ARG A 23 32.95 7.46 40.05
N PHE A 24 32.90 8.75 40.35
CA PHE A 24 33.92 9.43 41.14
C PHE A 24 33.45 9.56 42.60
N LEU A 25 34.25 9.07 43.55
CA LEU A 25 33.97 9.07 44.99
C LEU A 25 34.95 9.99 45.75
N PRO A 26 34.58 10.53 46.92
CA PRO A 26 33.31 10.35 47.65
C PRO A 26 32.16 11.22 47.12
N HIS A 27 30.95 10.68 47.01
CA HIS A 27 29.79 11.41 46.50
C HIS A 27 29.47 12.68 47.31
N GLY A 28 29.11 13.76 46.61
CA GLY A 28 28.52 14.96 47.22
C GLY A 28 29.51 15.94 47.85
N THR A 29 30.83 15.69 47.77
CA THR A 29 31.83 16.69 48.17
C THR A 29 32.13 17.64 47.01
N HIS A 30 31.98 18.95 47.24
CA HIS A 30 32.37 19.99 46.30
C HIS A 30 33.83 20.41 46.51
N PHE A 31 34.56 20.61 45.42
CA PHE A 31 35.91 21.17 45.45
C PHE A 31 35.87 22.64 45.89
N THR A 32 36.78 23.04 46.78
CA THR A 32 37.02 24.45 47.10
C THR A 32 37.88 25.09 46.01
N GLY A 33 37.47 26.21 45.41
CA GLY A 33 38.23 26.94 44.39
C GLY A 33 37.72 26.75 42.96
N GLU A 34 38.60 26.75 41.95
CA GLU A 34 38.25 26.70 40.51
C GLU A 34 37.76 25.33 40.00
N GLY A 35 37.58 24.34 40.88
CA GLY A 35 37.16 22.98 40.54
C GLY A 35 38.31 22.10 40.01
N ALA A 36 37.95 21.00 39.34
CA ALA A 36 38.85 20.05 38.72
C ALA A 36 38.51 19.84 37.24
N THR A 37 39.45 19.29 36.47
CA THR A 37 39.21 18.91 35.07
C THR A 37 39.17 17.40 34.95
N VAL A 38 38.12 16.87 34.31
CA VAL A 38 37.97 15.44 34.01
C VAL A 38 38.23 15.20 32.52
N LYS A 39 38.96 14.12 32.23
CA LYS A 39 39.26 13.65 30.87
C LYS A 39 38.66 12.25 30.69
N ILE A 40 37.57 12.15 29.94
CA ILE A 40 36.85 10.88 29.72
C ILE A 40 36.91 10.48 28.25
N LYS A 41 37.29 9.23 27.96
CA LYS A 41 37.33 8.71 26.59
C LYS A 41 35.93 8.44 26.02
N TYR A 42 35.76 8.62 24.72
CA TYR A 42 34.56 8.24 23.98
C TYR A 42 34.87 7.21 22.89
N ASP A 43 33.83 6.55 22.38
CA ASP A 43 33.90 5.58 21.29
C ASP A 43 33.21 6.16 20.06
N ARG A 44 33.97 6.33 18.98
CA ARG A 44 33.48 6.87 17.70
C ARG A 44 32.38 6.04 17.06
N THR A 45 32.40 4.72 17.27
CA THR A 45 31.43 3.80 16.67
C THR A 45 30.04 3.94 17.29
N ARG A 46 29.95 4.62 18.44
CA ARG A 46 28.70 4.83 19.19
C ARG A 46 28.07 6.20 18.96
N ILE A 47 28.74 7.08 18.19
CA ILE A 47 28.20 8.39 17.83
C ILE A 47 27.02 8.17 16.87
N PRO A 48 25.81 8.66 17.18
CA PRO A 48 24.64 8.52 16.31
C PRO A 48 24.86 9.14 14.93
N SER A 49 24.21 8.58 13.90
CA SER A 49 24.24 9.14 12.55
C SER A 49 23.76 10.60 12.55
N GLY A 50 24.48 11.48 11.86
CA GLY A 50 24.20 12.92 11.81
C GLY A 50 24.92 13.75 12.88
N TYR A 51 25.61 13.11 13.83
CA TYR A 51 26.39 13.78 14.87
C TYR A 51 27.88 13.52 14.70
N THR A 52 28.70 14.43 15.21
CA THR A 52 30.15 14.42 15.13
C THR A 52 30.77 14.40 16.54
N GLU A 53 32.09 14.23 16.60
CA GLU A 53 32.82 14.29 17.87
C GLU A 53 32.66 15.65 18.58
N ASP A 54 32.38 16.72 17.83
CA ASP A 54 32.15 18.06 18.37
C ASP A 54 30.78 18.21 19.06
N ASP A 55 29.90 17.22 18.95
CA ASP A 55 28.59 17.18 19.60
C ASP A 55 28.61 16.45 20.94
N ILE A 56 29.73 15.79 21.26
CA ILE A 56 29.90 15.05 22.52
C ILE A 56 30.11 16.02 23.68
N ARG A 57 29.38 15.80 24.78
CA ARG A 57 29.58 16.47 26.07
C ARG A 57 29.71 15.46 27.20
N THR A 58 30.41 15.84 28.26
CA THR A 58 30.42 15.08 29.51
C THR A 58 29.23 15.52 30.35
N TYR A 59 28.47 14.56 30.88
CA TYR A 59 27.33 14.79 31.75
C TYR A 59 27.61 14.19 33.12
N TYR A 60 27.05 14.79 34.17
CA TYR A 60 26.91 14.16 35.46
C TYR A 60 25.45 13.86 35.80
N TYR A 61 25.21 12.83 36.61
CA TYR A 61 23.86 12.53 37.07
C TYR A 61 23.51 13.35 38.31
N ASP A 62 22.42 14.12 38.26
CA ASP A 62 21.86 14.78 39.43
C ASP A 62 20.81 13.86 40.09
N PRO A 63 21.06 13.32 41.29
CA PRO A 63 20.11 12.41 41.95
C PRO A 63 18.86 13.11 42.52
N ALA A 64 18.88 14.43 42.72
CA ALA A 64 17.72 15.19 43.20
C ALA A 64 16.73 15.44 42.07
N GLU A 65 17.23 15.83 40.90
CA GLU A 65 16.42 16.13 39.71
C GLU A 65 16.24 14.89 38.80
N LYS A 66 16.96 13.80 39.08
CA LYS A 66 16.93 12.50 38.38
C LYS A 66 17.22 12.57 36.89
N HIS A 67 18.09 13.49 36.47
CA HIS A 67 18.46 13.66 35.07
C HIS A 67 19.95 13.97 34.91
N TRP A 68 20.44 13.90 33.67
CA TRP A 68 21.84 14.17 33.34
C TRP A 68 22.07 15.65 33.03
N VAL A 69 23.04 16.25 33.70
CA VAL A 69 23.38 17.67 33.57
C VAL A 69 24.74 17.80 32.88
N ALA A 70 24.81 18.61 31.82
CA ALA A 70 26.03 18.83 31.06
C ALA A 70 27.08 19.60 31.88
N LEU A 71 28.30 19.09 31.92
CA LEU A 71 29.46 19.81 32.44
C LEU A 71 29.96 20.85 31.43
N GLU A 72 30.64 21.89 31.94
CA GLU A 72 31.32 22.87 31.10
C GLU A 72 32.44 22.17 30.32
N ARG A 73 32.29 22.10 28.99
CA ARG A 73 33.28 21.48 28.11
C ARG A 73 34.45 22.43 27.87
N VAL A 74 35.66 21.97 28.16
CA VAL A 74 36.91 22.68 27.85
C VAL A 74 37.32 22.43 26.40
N ARG A 75 37.40 21.15 25.99
CA ARG A 75 37.73 20.76 24.60
C ARG A 75 37.37 19.30 24.31
N VAL A 76 37.26 18.97 23.03
CA VAL A 76 37.25 17.59 22.51
C VAL A 76 38.60 17.32 21.86
N ASP A 77 39.31 16.30 22.34
CA ASP A 77 40.58 15.86 21.77
C ASP A 77 40.33 14.66 20.85
N LYS A 78 40.23 14.94 19.55
CA LYS A 78 39.96 13.94 18.50
C LYS A 78 41.13 12.98 18.26
N LYS A 79 42.34 13.31 18.74
CA LYS A 79 43.52 12.45 18.59
C LYS A 79 43.58 11.41 19.70
N GLU A 80 43.25 11.83 20.93
CA GLU A 80 43.23 10.98 22.13
C GLU A 80 41.84 10.38 22.43
N GLU A 81 40.85 10.69 21.58
CA GLU A 81 39.46 10.23 21.64
C GLU A 81 38.82 10.48 23.02
N CYS A 82 38.94 11.72 23.51
CA CYS A 82 38.44 12.10 24.82
C CYS A 82 37.85 13.50 24.88
N VAL A 83 36.90 13.67 25.80
CA VAL A 83 36.31 14.96 26.15
C VAL A 83 36.92 15.44 27.46
N VAL A 84 37.34 16.69 27.48
CA VAL A 84 37.89 17.37 28.65
C VAL A 84 36.84 18.38 29.15
N SER A 85 36.38 18.19 30.39
CA SER A 85 35.30 18.99 30.99
C SER A 85 35.68 19.45 32.40
N LYS A 86 35.16 20.59 32.85
CA LYS A 86 35.33 21.04 34.24
C LYS A 86 34.24 20.44 35.12
N THR A 87 34.63 20.03 36.32
CA THR A 87 33.71 19.57 37.37
C THR A 87 34.05 20.24 38.70
N THR A 88 33.04 20.53 39.50
CA THR A 88 33.18 21.11 40.83
C THR A 88 32.90 20.10 41.94
N HIS A 89 32.60 18.84 41.62
CA HIS A 89 32.25 17.82 42.61
C HIS A 89 32.47 16.39 42.08
N PHE A 90 32.39 15.43 43.00
CA PHE A 90 32.48 14.00 42.72
C PHE A 90 31.09 13.41 42.46
N THR A 91 30.91 12.77 41.31
CA THR A 91 29.63 12.27 40.83
C THR A 91 29.82 11.20 39.75
N ASP A 92 28.73 10.58 39.32
CA ASP A 92 28.68 9.66 38.19
C ASP A 92 28.70 10.46 36.88
N MET A 93 29.60 10.10 35.96
CA MET A 93 29.82 10.81 34.71
C MET A 93 29.82 9.91 33.49
N ILE A 94 29.28 10.43 32.39
CA ILE A 94 29.31 9.81 31.06
C ILE A 94 29.64 10.84 29.98
N ASN A 95 30.18 10.39 28.86
CA ASN A 95 30.12 11.14 27.61
C ASN A 95 28.85 10.77 26.85
N GLY A 96 28.07 11.77 26.44
CA GLY A 96 26.80 11.59 25.75
C GLY A 96 26.60 12.56 24.60
N VAL A 97 25.72 12.17 23.68
CA VAL A 97 25.17 13.03 22.62
C VAL A 97 23.67 13.11 22.85
N ILE A 98 23.13 14.32 22.97
CA ILE A 98 21.67 14.53 23.00
C ILE A 98 21.22 14.68 21.55
N GLN A 99 20.41 13.74 21.09
CA GLN A 99 19.76 13.85 19.81
C GLN A 99 18.60 14.84 19.96
N ALA A 100 18.65 15.97 19.28
CA ALA A 100 17.45 16.80 19.19
C ALA A 100 16.37 15.95 18.48
N PRO A 101 15.11 15.90 18.97
CA PRO A 101 14.03 15.37 18.16
C PRO A 101 14.08 16.18 16.87
N GLU A 102 14.33 15.52 15.74
CA GLU A 102 14.38 16.19 14.46
C GLU A 102 13.09 17.01 14.35
N SER A 103 13.22 18.34 14.40
CA SER A 103 12.17 19.23 13.93
C SER A 103 11.71 18.66 12.60
N PRO A 104 10.40 18.58 12.32
CA PRO A 104 9.91 18.03 11.05
C PRO A 104 10.75 18.67 9.98
N GLN A 105 11.55 17.85 9.29
CA GLN A 105 12.39 18.34 8.23
C GLN A 105 11.42 19.08 7.33
N THR A 106 11.54 20.40 7.26
CA THR A 106 11.14 21.13 6.09
C THR A 106 11.95 20.42 5.01
N GLU A 107 11.29 19.51 4.28
CA GLU A 107 11.79 19.05 2.99
C GLU A 107 12.09 20.34 2.25
N GLY A 108 13.37 20.72 2.26
CA GLY A 108 13.85 21.80 1.45
C GLY A 108 13.48 21.36 0.05
N PHE A 109 12.50 22.04 -0.54
CA PHE A 109 12.28 22.02 -1.96
C PHE A 109 13.64 22.31 -2.59
N ALA A 110 14.36 21.26 -2.97
CA ALA A 110 15.56 21.39 -3.77
C ALA A 110 15.04 21.82 -5.15
N PRO A 111 15.32 23.04 -5.60
CA PRO A 111 14.89 23.46 -6.93
C PRO A 111 15.70 22.61 -7.91
N THR A 112 15.05 21.61 -8.53
CA THR A 112 15.51 20.85 -9.72
C THR A 112 17.03 20.83 -9.90
N MET A 113 17.77 20.26 -8.95
CA MET A 113 19.18 19.96 -9.15
C MET A 113 19.24 18.64 -9.92
N MET A 114 19.64 18.69 -11.18
CA MET A 114 19.94 17.48 -11.97
C MET A 114 21.26 16.91 -11.44
N ASN A 115 21.19 16.16 -10.34
CA ASN A 115 22.33 15.41 -9.83
C ASN A 115 22.64 14.25 -10.79
N ASP A 116 23.90 14.16 -11.19
CA ASP A 116 24.56 13.13 -12.00
C ASP A 116 23.66 12.01 -12.53
N ILE A 117 23.46 12.00 -13.86
CA ILE A 117 22.92 10.84 -14.57
C ILE A 117 23.90 9.68 -14.34
N LYS A 118 23.58 8.80 -13.40
CA LYS A 118 24.34 7.57 -13.15
C LYS A 118 24.46 6.78 -14.45
N ALA A 119 25.64 6.21 -14.70
CA ALA A 119 25.87 5.32 -15.83
C ALA A 119 24.81 4.20 -15.85
N ALA A 120 24.35 3.82 -17.05
CA ALA A 120 23.35 2.78 -17.22
C ALA A 120 23.87 1.46 -16.62
N ASP A 121 23.18 0.96 -15.60
CA ASP A 121 23.42 -0.35 -15.01
C ASP A 121 22.46 -1.35 -15.69
N PRO A 122 22.96 -2.36 -16.43
CA PRO A 122 22.13 -3.34 -17.12
C PRO A 122 21.36 -4.26 -16.15
N THR A 123 21.69 -4.24 -14.85
CA THR A 123 20.98 -4.95 -13.79
C THR A 123 20.04 -4.07 -12.99
N ALA A 124 20.18 -2.74 -13.09
CA ALA A 124 19.20 -1.83 -12.50
C ALA A 124 17.84 -2.13 -13.15
N LYS A 125 16.81 -2.27 -12.31
CA LYS A 125 15.45 -2.57 -12.75
C LYS A 125 15.23 -3.98 -13.34
N LEU A 126 16.11 -4.94 -13.02
CA LEU A 126 15.76 -6.36 -13.06
C LEU A 126 14.93 -6.67 -11.81
N ASN A 127 13.63 -6.87 -12.00
CA ASN A 127 12.73 -7.18 -10.91
C ASN A 127 12.88 -8.67 -10.55
N VAL A 128 13.68 -8.97 -9.52
CA VAL A 128 13.85 -10.35 -9.05
C VAL A 128 12.57 -10.79 -8.35
N ILE A 129 12.01 -11.90 -8.80
CA ILE A 129 10.87 -12.53 -8.15
C ILE A 129 11.33 -13.03 -6.78
N ALA A 130 10.83 -12.41 -5.71
CA ALA A 130 11.12 -12.84 -4.34
C ALA A 130 10.60 -14.27 -4.09
N PRO A 131 11.16 -15.02 -3.13
CA PRO A 131 10.56 -16.28 -2.72
C PRO A 131 9.10 -16.08 -2.26
N PRO A 132 8.19 -17.04 -2.53
CA PRO A 132 6.82 -16.95 -2.06
C PRO A 132 6.74 -16.79 -0.54
N SER A 133 5.83 -15.95 -0.08
CA SER A 133 5.60 -15.71 1.35
C SER A 133 4.29 -16.37 1.79
N ALA A 134 4.28 -16.96 2.98
CA ALA A 134 3.06 -17.49 3.59
C ALA A 134 2.24 -16.37 4.23
N ASN A 135 0.91 -16.43 4.12
CA ASN A 135 0.02 -15.54 4.88
C ASN A 135 -0.59 -16.26 6.10
N ASN A 136 -1.39 -15.54 6.90
CA ASN A 136 -2.07 -16.08 8.08
C ASN A 136 -3.11 -17.18 7.78
N ARG A 137 -3.37 -17.49 6.51
CA ARG A 137 -4.21 -18.60 6.05
C ARG A 137 -3.40 -19.80 5.53
N GLY A 138 -2.07 -19.71 5.56
CA GLY A 138 -1.17 -20.74 5.05
C GLY A 138 -1.05 -20.80 3.52
N SER A 139 -1.60 -19.83 2.79
CA SER A 139 -1.41 -19.77 1.33
C SER A 139 -0.06 -19.15 0.98
N ALA A 140 0.56 -19.65 -0.09
CA ALA A 140 1.77 -19.06 -0.66
C ALA A 140 1.38 -17.92 -1.59
N ASN A 141 1.98 -16.74 -1.40
CA ASN A 141 1.69 -15.54 -2.17
C ASN A 141 2.97 -15.00 -2.80
N LEU A 142 2.84 -14.51 -4.02
CA LEU A 142 3.91 -13.88 -4.77
C LEU A 142 3.39 -12.65 -5.50
N GLN A 143 4.23 -11.65 -5.66
CA GLN A 143 3.89 -10.42 -6.39
C GLN A 143 5.02 -10.07 -7.35
N TYR A 144 4.64 -9.62 -8.53
CA TYR A 144 5.56 -9.09 -9.54
C TYR A 144 5.01 -7.75 -10.03
N PRO A 145 5.43 -6.62 -9.44
CA PRO A 145 4.95 -5.31 -9.86
C PRO A 145 5.49 -4.96 -11.24
N PHE A 146 4.66 -4.31 -12.05
CA PHE A 146 5.12 -3.69 -13.27
C PHE A 146 5.76 -2.36 -12.93
N GLU A 147 6.97 -2.15 -13.43
CA GLU A 147 7.63 -0.86 -13.34
C GLU A 147 6.90 0.18 -14.17
N MET A 148 6.54 1.27 -13.49
CA MET A 148 5.95 2.45 -14.09
C MET A 148 6.97 3.59 -14.10
N PRO A 149 6.90 4.50 -15.08
CA PRO A 149 7.64 5.75 -15.01
C PRO A 149 7.18 6.55 -13.78
N PRO A 150 8.08 7.27 -13.09
CA PRO A 150 7.69 8.16 -12.01
C PRO A 150 6.65 9.17 -12.50
N ALA A 151 5.54 9.28 -11.77
CA ALA A 151 4.52 10.30 -12.00
C ALA A 151 4.70 11.46 -11.01
N ARG A 152 4.19 12.65 -11.37
CA ARG A 152 4.11 13.78 -10.46
C ARG A 152 3.32 13.37 -9.21
N ASN A 153 3.76 13.84 -8.04
CA ASN A 153 3.13 13.53 -6.74
C ASN A 153 3.00 12.03 -6.42
N GLY A 154 3.71 11.14 -7.12
CA GLY A 154 3.62 9.69 -6.91
C GLY A 154 2.35 9.04 -7.45
N MET A 155 1.54 9.75 -8.26
CA MET A 155 0.32 9.25 -8.90
C MET A 155 0.61 8.30 -10.08
N GLN A 156 1.31 7.19 -9.79
CA GLN A 156 1.56 6.13 -10.74
C GLN A 156 0.57 4.97 -10.54
N PRO A 157 0.09 4.32 -11.63
CA PRO A 157 -0.73 3.12 -11.50
C PRO A 157 0.01 2.01 -10.76
N SER A 158 -0.56 1.47 -9.68
CA SER A 158 -0.03 0.28 -9.03
C SER A 158 -0.58 -0.96 -9.74
N LEU A 159 0.15 -1.42 -10.76
CA LEU A 159 -0.20 -2.60 -11.54
C LEU A 159 0.88 -3.67 -11.38
N GLY A 160 0.45 -4.92 -11.40
CA GLY A 160 1.37 -6.05 -11.28
C GLY A 160 0.64 -7.38 -11.27
N LEU A 161 1.43 -8.43 -11.35
CA LEU A 161 0.97 -9.79 -11.20
C LEU A 161 0.89 -10.15 -9.71
N GLN A 162 -0.17 -10.85 -9.35
CA GLN A 162 -0.32 -11.44 -8.03
C GLN A 162 -0.61 -12.92 -8.17
N TYR A 163 0.11 -13.71 -7.37
CA TYR A 163 -0.10 -15.15 -7.21
C TYR A 163 -0.66 -15.45 -5.83
N SER A 164 -1.58 -16.40 -5.77
CA SER A 164 -1.94 -17.11 -4.54
C SER A 164 -2.09 -18.60 -4.84
N SER A 165 -1.54 -19.47 -3.99
CA SER A 165 -1.74 -20.92 -4.11
C SER A 165 -3.18 -21.38 -3.89
N GLU A 166 -4.02 -20.54 -3.28
CA GLU A 166 -5.47 -20.75 -3.15
C GLU A 166 -6.24 -20.11 -4.33
N GLY A 167 -5.55 -19.35 -5.18
CA GLY A 167 -6.13 -18.72 -6.36
C GLY A 167 -6.52 -19.76 -7.41
N GLY A 168 -7.72 -19.61 -7.98
CA GLY A 168 -8.17 -20.41 -9.12
C GLY A 168 -7.62 -19.92 -10.45
N SER A 169 -8.31 -20.30 -11.54
CA SER A 169 -7.96 -19.87 -12.90
C SER A 169 -8.20 -18.37 -13.10
N GLY A 170 -7.12 -17.59 -13.20
CA GLY A 170 -7.14 -16.16 -13.49
C GLY A 170 -6.81 -15.83 -14.94
N TRP A 171 -6.57 -14.55 -15.20
CA TRP A 171 -6.21 -14.06 -16.55
C TRP A 171 -4.77 -14.43 -16.95
N LEU A 172 -3.92 -14.82 -16.00
CA LEU A 172 -2.58 -15.34 -16.24
C LEU A 172 -2.45 -16.83 -15.90
N GLY A 173 -3.54 -17.58 -16.04
CA GLY A 173 -3.57 -19.00 -15.71
C GLY A 173 -3.84 -19.28 -14.23
N GLU A 174 -3.56 -20.49 -13.78
CA GLU A 174 -3.90 -20.95 -12.43
C GLU A 174 -3.10 -20.18 -11.36
N GLY A 175 -3.81 -19.62 -10.37
CA GLY A 175 -3.24 -18.92 -9.23
C GLY A 175 -2.78 -17.49 -9.52
N TRP A 176 -2.61 -17.11 -10.78
CA TRP A 176 -2.09 -15.81 -11.20
C TRP A 176 -3.16 -14.89 -11.78
N ASN A 177 -3.11 -13.61 -11.39
CA ASN A 177 -3.97 -12.58 -11.97
C ASN A 177 -3.30 -11.21 -11.97
N VAL A 178 -3.89 -10.24 -12.68
CA VAL A 178 -3.55 -8.81 -12.52
C VAL A 178 -4.38 -8.25 -11.37
N SER A 179 -3.73 -7.61 -10.41
CA SER A 179 -4.42 -6.98 -9.28
C SER A 179 -4.95 -5.61 -9.70
N VAL A 180 -6.26 -5.48 -9.85
CA VAL A 180 -6.95 -4.21 -10.03
C VAL A 180 -8.11 -4.13 -9.04
N PRO A 181 -8.21 -3.04 -8.25
CA PRO A 181 -9.33 -2.86 -7.32
C PRO A 181 -10.68 -2.94 -8.03
N SER A 182 -11.66 -3.55 -7.35
CA SER A 182 -13.04 -3.60 -7.84
C SER A 182 -14.00 -3.72 -6.67
N ILE A 183 -15.26 -3.35 -6.93
CA ILE A 183 -16.39 -3.69 -6.06
C ILE A 183 -17.14 -4.85 -6.72
N THR A 184 -17.46 -5.87 -5.95
CA THR A 184 -18.16 -7.08 -6.41
C THR A 184 -19.28 -7.46 -5.46
N LEU A 185 -20.19 -8.32 -5.92
CA LEU A 185 -21.23 -8.89 -5.06
C LEU A 185 -20.70 -10.08 -4.24
N ASP A 186 -21.07 -10.15 -2.97
CA ASP A 186 -20.79 -11.29 -2.10
C ASP A 186 -21.77 -12.43 -2.40
N THR A 187 -21.28 -13.45 -3.12
CA THR A 187 -22.08 -14.61 -3.56
C THR A 187 -22.01 -15.79 -2.59
N ARG A 188 -21.36 -15.65 -1.42
CA ARG A 188 -21.28 -16.72 -0.41
C ARG A 188 -22.63 -17.09 0.19
N TRP A 189 -23.61 -16.20 0.10
CA TRP A 189 -24.95 -16.34 0.68
C TRP A 189 -26.02 -16.73 -0.34
N GLY A 190 -25.58 -17.19 -1.52
CA GLY A 190 -26.45 -17.53 -2.64
C GLY A 190 -26.46 -16.45 -3.73
N VAL A 191 -27.29 -16.70 -4.74
CA VAL A 191 -27.45 -15.79 -5.88
C VAL A 191 -28.12 -14.49 -5.42
N PRO A 192 -27.59 -13.30 -5.78
CA PRO A 192 -28.21 -12.03 -5.42
C PRO A 192 -29.61 -11.88 -6.00
N ARG A 193 -30.51 -11.20 -5.28
CA ARG A 193 -31.93 -11.09 -5.66
C ARG A 193 -32.24 -9.89 -6.57
N TYR A 194 -31.41 -8.85 -6.55
CA TYR A 194 -31.58 -7.65 -7.38
C TYR A 194 -32.96 -6.98 -7.24
N ASP A 195 -33.46 -6.90 -6.00
CA ASP A 195 -34.73 -6.23 -5.72
C ASP A 195 -34.64 -4.74 -6.06
N GLN A 196 -35.64 -4.21 -6.76
CA GLN A 196 -35.64 -2.81 -7.20
C GLN A 196 -35.93 -1.83 -6.06
N SER A 197 -36.64 -2.28 -5.02
CA SER A 197 -37.12 -1.44 -3.91
C SER A 197 -36.31 -1.63 -2.63
N LYS A 198 -35.61 -2.76 -2.50
CA LYS A 198 -34.87 -3.15 -1.30
C LYS A 198 -33.38 -3.34 -1.57
N GLU A 199 -32.57 -3.17 -0.53
CA GLU A 199 -31.17 -3.59 -0.54
C GLU A 199 -31.10 -5.09 -0.30
N THR A 200 -30.84 -5.85 -1.37
CA THR A 200 -30.70 -7.31 -1.33
C THR A 200 -29.28 -7.79 -1.65
N GLU A 201 -28.41 -6.88 -2.09
CA GLU A 201 -27.03 -7.16 -2.45
C GLU A 201 -26.07 -6.84 -1.30
N THR A 202 -25.17 -7.78 -1.00
CA THR A 202 -24.02 -7.50 -0.14
C THR A 202 -22.81 -7.25 -1.04
N TYR A 203 -22.04 -6.20 -0.74
CA TYR A 203 -20.93 -5.77 -1.57
C TYR A 203 -19.58 -6.04 -0.91
N LEU A 204 -18.56 -6.29 -1.72
CA LEU A 204 -17.17 -6.44 -1.33
C LEU A 204 -16.34 -5.39 -2.05
N LEU A 205 -15.62 -4.53 -1.32
CA LEU A 205 -14.61 -3.63 -1.87
C LEU A 205 -13.24 -4.29 -1.69
N SER A 206 -12.60 -4.69 -2.79
CA SER A 206 -11.31 -5.41 -2.76
C SER A 206 -11.32 -6.62 -1.80
N GLY A 207 -12.45 -7.33 -1.73
CA GLY A 207 -12.67 -8.47 -0.84
C GLY A 207 -13.19 -8.14 0.57
N SER A 208 -13.14 -6.87 0.99
CA SER A 208 -13.66 -6.41 2.28
C SER A 208 -15.16 -6.14 2.23
N MET A 209 -15.92 -6.77 3.13
CA MET A 209 -17.37 -6.62 3.16
C MET A 209 -17.80 -5.20 3.55
N LEU A 210 -18.75 -4.68 2.78
CA LEU A 210 -19.41 -3.41 3.03
C LEU A 210 -20.73 -3.59 3.78
N SER A 211 -21.07 -2.58 4.57
CA SER A 211 -22.30 -2.48 5.36
C SER A 211 -22.86 -1.06 5.29
N THR A 212 -24.15 -0.89 5.53
CA THR A 212 -24.84 0.42 5.46
C THR A 212 -25.73 0.59 6.70
N MET A 213 -26.11 1.83 6.98
CA MET A 213 -27.11 2.16 8.00
C MET A 213 -28.52 2.19 7.38
N ASP A 214 -29.51 1.83 8.19
CA ASP A 214 -30.92 2.11 7.93
C ASP A 214 -31.30 3.56 8.34
N ASP A 215 -32.58 3.89 8.24
CA ASP A 215 -33.09 5.24 8.55
C ASP A 215 -33.02 5.57 10.05
N ASN A 216 -32.86 4.57 10.91
CA ASN A 216 -32.70 4.72 12.37
C ASN A 216 -31.23 4.72 12.80
N GLY A 217 -30.28 4.66 11.86
CA GLY A 217 -28.84 4.62 12.13
C GLY A 217 -28.32 3.22 12.51
N GLN A 218 -29.11 2.16 12.37
CA GLN A 218 -28.69 0.80 12.68
C GLN A 218 -27.88 0.21 11.52
N MET A 219 -26.67 -0.27 11.83
CA MET A 219 -25.80 -0.94 10.87
C MET A 219 -26.36 -2.31 10.47
N GLY A 220 -26.36 -2.59 9.16
CA GLY A 220 -26.79 -3.86 8.62
C GLY A 220 -26.12 -4.23 7.30
N VAL A 221 -26.33 -5.48 6.91
CA VAL A 221 -25.87 -6.06 5.64
C VAL A 221 -27.05 -6.77 4.99
N ALA A 222 -27.16 -6.69 3.66
CA ALA A 222 -28.36 -7.13 2.96
C ALA A 222 -28.71 -8.62 3.13
N HIS A 223 -27.73 -9.48 3.41
CA HIS A 223 -27.98 -10.91 3.65
C HIS A 223 -28.46 -11.25 5.07
N ARG A 224 -28.60 -10.27 5.98
CA ARG A 224 -29.07 -10.47 7.37
C ARG A 224 -30.21 -9.53 7.72
N GLY A 225 -31.11 -9.99 8.59
CA GLY A 225 -32.20 -9.17 9.13
C GLY A 225 -33.18 -8.64 8.07
N GLU A 226 -33.93 -7.63 8.49
CA GLU A 226 -34.93 -6.94 7.68
C GLU A 226 -34.31 -6.16 6.52
N LYS A 227 -35.01 -6.14 5.38
CA LYS A 227 -34.49 -5.50 4.17
C LYS A 227 -34.74 -3.99 4.19
N MET A 228 -33.63 -3.24 4.14
CA MET A 228 -33.66 -1.79 4.04
C MET A 228 -34.22 -1.34 2.69
N ASN A 229 -34.97 -0.23 2.69
CA ASN A 229 -35.42 0.41 1.45
C ASN A 229 -34.22 0.94 0.67
N ARG A 230 -34.20 0.73 -0.64
CA ARG A 230 -33.19 1.27 -1.56
C ARG A 230 -33.31 2.80 -1.65
N LYS A 231 -32.17 3.48 -1.81
CA LYS A 231 -32.07 4.93 -2.01
C LYS A 231 -31.21 5.24 -3.24
N ALA A 232 -31.41 6.41 -3.83
CA ALA A 232 -30.57 6.88 -4.94
C ALA A 232 -29.10 6.96 -4.55
N ASP A 233 -28.78 7.74 -3.51
CA ASP A 233 -27.45 7.75 -2.94
C ASP A 233 -27.46 7.06 -1.60
N ARG A 234 -26.50 6.16 -1.38
CA ARG A 234 -26.34 5.47 -0.09
C ARG A 234 -24.88 5.35 0.29
N GLN A 235 -24.59 5.73 1.53
CA GLN A 235 -23.27 5.59 2.12
C GLN A 235 -23.07 4.18 2.70
N PHE A 236 -21.92 3.61 2.42
CA PHE A 236 -21.46 2.33 2.93
C PHE A 236 -20.18 2.49 3.74
N TYR A 237 -19.86 1.46 4.51
CA TYR A 237 -18.74 1.40 5.42
C TYR A 237 -18.11 0.01 5.35
N THR A 238 -16.78 -0.06 5.44
CA THR A 238 -16.09 -1.34 5.66
C THR A 238 -16.46 -1.88 7.03
N ARG A 239 -16.73 -3.19 7.12
CA ARG A 239 -17.11 -3.81 8.39
C ARG A 239 -15.96 -3.86 9.40
N GLN A 240 -14.74 -4.01 8.91
CA GLN A 240 -13.52 -3.85 9.69
C GLN A 240 -12.99 -2.45 9.39
N GLY A 241 -12.78 -1.64 10.43
CA GLY A 241 -12.25 -0.28 10.30
C GLY A 241 -10.76 -0.27 9.94
N GLY A 242 -10.24 0.92 9.62
CA GLY A 242 -8.80 1.14 9.36
C GLY A 242 -8.55 2.28 8.37
N ASP A 243 -9.27 2.29 7.26
CA ASP A 243 -8.95 3.16 6.12
C ASP A 243 -9.74 4.48 6.11
N PHE A 244 -10.80 4.58 6.93
CA PHE A 244 -11.67 5.74 7.10
C PHE A 244 -12.17 6.38 5.78
N SER A 245 -12.26 5.59 4.72
CA SER A 245 -12.75 6.06 3.42
C SER A 245 -14.25 6.32 3.45
N ARG A 246 -14.69 7.38 2.75
CA ARG A 246 -16.10 7.65 2.48
C ARG A 246 -16.53 6.89 1.24
N ILE A 247 -17.41 5.90 1.40
CA ILE A 247 -17.87 5.04 0.30
C ILE A 247 -19.34 5.36 0.00
N ILE A 248 -19.64 5.82 -1.21
CA ILE A 248 -20.99 6.19 -1.63
C ILE A 248 -21.36 5.43 -2.89
N ARG A 249 -22.49 4.72 -2.84
CA ARG A 249 -23.16 4.20 -4.02
C ARG A 249 -24.02 5.31 -4.62
N LYS A 250 -23.86 5.56 -5.92
CA LYS A 250 -24.57 6.58 -6.69
C LYS A 250 -25.50 5.91 -7.72
N GLY A 251 -26.81 5.98 -7.48
CA GLY A 251 -27.85 5.36 -8.31
C GLY A 251 -28.82 4.45 -7.52
N ASP A 252 -30.07 4.41 -7.96
CA ASP A 252 -31.20 3.75 -7.28
C ASP A 252 -31.63 2.42 -7.91
N SER A 253 -31.00 1.96 -8.99
CA SER A 253 -31.44 0.75 -9.70
C SER A 253 -30.35 -0.29 -9.79
N PRO A 254 -30.64 -1.60 -9.58
CA PRO A 254 -29.69 -2.69 -9.82
C PRO A 254 -29.03 -2.68 -11.21
N ALA A 255 -29.67 -2.05 -12.20
CA ALA A 255 -29.18 -1.94 -13.58
C ALA A 255 -28.23 -0.77 -13.81
N ASN A 256 -28.26 0.26 -12.95
CA ASN A 256 -27.57 1.51 -13.20
C ASN A 256 -27.15 2.22 -11.91
N TYR A 257 -25.92 1.94 -11.49
CA TYR A 257 -25.24 2.67 -10.42
C TYR A 257 -23.74 2.47 -10.50
N TYR A 258 -23.02 3.38 -9.87
CA TYR A 258 -21.57 3.34 -9.71
C TYR A 258 -21.21 3.68 -8.26
N TRP A 259 -19.93 3.60 -7.93
CA TRP A 259 -19.44 3.87 -6.58
C TRP A 259 -18.36 4.94 -6.60
N GLU A 260 -18.41 5.81 -5.60
CA GLU A 260 -17.34 6.75 -5.28
C GLU A 260 -16.76 6.37 -3.92
N VAL A 261 -15.45 6.13 -3.88
CA VAL A 261 -14.70 5.94 -2.63
C VAL A 261 -13.73 7.11 -2.52
N THR A 262 -13.82 7.89 -1.45
CA THR A 262 -12.87 8.96 -1.15
C THR A 262 -12.04 8.54 0.05
N ASP A 263 -10.72 8.48 -0.09
CA ASP A 263 -9.82 8.19 1.03
C ASP A 263 -9.63 9.41 1.96
N LYS A 264 -8.84 9.24 3.02
CA LYS A 264 -8.55 10.32 4.00
C LYS A 264 -7.66 11.43 3.42
N GLN A 265 -6.95 11.16 2.32
CA GLN A 265 -6.11 12.11 1.60
C GLN A 265 -6.91 12.90 0.55
N GLY A 266 -8.19 12.56 0.34
CA GLY A 266 -9.06 13.22 -0.63
C GLY A 266 -8.96 12.63 -2.05
N VAL A 267 -8.22 11.52 -2.24
CA VAL A 267 -8.18 10.81 -3.52
C VAL A 267 -9.52 10.12 -3.75
N LYS A 268 -10.09 10.35 -4.92
CA LYS A 268 -11.38 9.79 -5.34
C LYS A 268 -11.16 8.61 -6.26
N TYR A 269 -11.70 7.46 -5.88
CA TYR A 269 -11.77 6.24 -6.68
C TYR A 269 -13.19 6.05 -7.17
N ILE A 270 -13.38 6.01 -8.48
CA ILE A 270 -14.67 5.80 -9.14
C ILE A 270 -14.69 4.36 -9.66
N TYR A 271 -15.65 3.56 -9.19
CA TYR A 271 -15.86 2.20 -9.64
C TYR A 271 -17.14 2.07 -10.45
N GLY A 272 -17.03 1.51 -11.66
CA GLY A 272 -18.12 1.32 -12.58
C GLY A 272 -18.48 2.57 -13.38
N GLY A 273 -19.75 2.68 -13.75
CA GLY A 273 -20.19 3.59 -14.80
C GLY A 273 -20.02 2.98 -16.20
N ASP A 274 -20.21 3.80 -17.23
CA ASP A 274 -20.14 3.33 -18.62
C ASP A 274 -18.77 2.71 -18.94
N GLY A 275 -18.77 1.55 -19.60
CA GLY A 275 -17.56 0.79 -19.97
C GLY A 275 -16.78 0.11 -18.83
N ALA A 276 -17.22 0.20 -17.57
CA ALA A 276 -16.47 -0.35 -16.42
C ALA A 276 -17.31 -1.26 -15.50
N VAL A 277 -18.39 -1.84 -16.03
CA VAL A 277 -19.33 -2.68 -15.27
C VAL A 277 -19.59 -4.00 -15.96
N VAL A 278 -19.62 -5.10 -15.20
CA VAL A 278 -20.09 -6.39 -15.70
C VAL A 278 -21.59 -6.48 -15.45
N LYS A 279 -22.37 -6.45 -16.54
CA LYS A 279 -23.84 -6.56 -16.50
C LYS A 279 -24.34 -7.81 -17.19
N GLY A 280 -25.45 -8.35 -16.73
CA GLY A 280 -26.13 -9.46 -17.34
C GLY A 280 -27.64 -9.45 -17.06
N ASN A 281 -28.36 -10.33 -17.74
CA ASN A 281 -29.80 -10.49 -17.54
C ASN A 281 -30.08 -11.56 -16.50
N VAL A 282 -30.92 -11.25 -15.53
CA VAL A 282 -31.44 -12.21 -14.55
C VAL A 282 -32.95 -12.34 -14.73
N THR A 283 -33.43 -13.58 -14.64
CA THR A 283 -34.86 -13.90 -14.68
C THR A 283 -35.29 -14.32 -13.29
N ASP A 284 -36.26 -13.61 -12.70
CA ASP A 284 -36.81 -13.97 -11.40
C ASP A 284 -37.83 -15.13 -11.49
N ALA A 285 -38.31 -15.57 -10.33
CA ALA A 285 -39.28 -16.68 -10.24
C ALA A 285 -40.64 -16.37 -10.89
N SER A 286 -40.95 -15.10 -11.17
CA SER A 286 -42.16 -14.69 -11.90
C SER A 286 -41.98 -14.72 -13.42
N GLY A 287 -40.76 -15.03 -13.90
CA GLY A 287 -40.41 -14.99 -15.33
C GLY A 287 -40.01 -13.60 -15.82
N SER A 288 -39.94 -12.59 -14.94
CA SER A 288 -39.54 -11.24 -15.32
C SER A 288 -38.02 -11.19 -15.49
N THR A 289 -37.57 -10.78 -16.68
CA THR A 289 -36.15 -10.60 -16.98
C THR A 289 -35.76 -9.14 -16.86
N ARG A 290 -34.63 -8.87 -16.21
CA ARG A 290 -34.07 -7.53 -16.04
C ARG A 290 -32.55 -7.54 -16.14
N GLU A 291 -31.99 -6.43 -16.61
CA GLU A 291 -30.54 -6.22 -16.59
C GLU A 291 -30.08 -5.82 -15.18
N VAL A 292 -28.95 -6.36 -14.74
CA VAL A 292 -28.36 -6.09 -13.44
C VAL A 292 -26.83 -6.01 -13.54
N ILE A 293 -26.22 -5.21 -12.67
CA ILE A 293 -24.77 -5.10 -12.54
C ILE A 293 -24.29 -6.06 -11.43
N ALA A 294 -23.18 -6.77 -11.67
CA ALA A 294 -22.56 -7.66 -10.68
C ALA A 294 -21.15 -7.23 -10.23
N GLU A 295 -20.42 -6.52 -11.10
CA GLU A 295 -19.06 -6.06 -10.80
C GLU A 295 -18.89 -4.62 -11.27
N TRP A 296 -18.25 -3.79 -10.43
CA TRP A 296 -17.85 -2.42 -10.72
C TRP A 296 -16.32 -2.38 -10.71
N LYS A 297 -15.73 -2.31 -11.90
CA LYS A 297 -14.28 -2.21 -12.07
C LYS A 297 -13.83 -0.79 -11.73
N LEU A 298 -12.64 -0.62 -11.17
CA LEU A 298 -12.06 0.72 -10.97
C LEU A 298 -11.97 1.40 -12.33
N LYS A 299 -12.65 2.52 -12.52
CA LYS A 299 -12.68 3.29 -13.77
C LYS A 299 -11.71 4.45 -13.72
N ARG A 300 -11.67 5.17 -12.60
CA ARG A 300 -10.86 6.39 -12.47
C ARG A 300 -10.37 6.58 -11.05
N VAL A 301 -9.14 7.04 -10.91
CA VAL A 301 -8.56 7.58 -9.68
C VAL A 301 -8.24 9.03 -9.97
N GLU A 302 -8.64 9.93 -9.08
CA GLU A 302 -8.42 11.37 -9.22
C GLU A 302 -7.94 11.95 -7.89
N GLU A 303 -6.82 12.64 -7.91
CA GLU A 303 -6.26 13.31 -6.75
C GLU A 303 -6.83 14.74 -6.59
N LEU A 304 -6.55 15.39 -5.46
CA LEU A 304 -7.01 16.76 -5.16
C LEU A 304 -6.52 17.80 -6.18
N HIS A 305 -5.35 17.57 -6.79
CA HIS A 305 -4.76 18.47 -7.77
C HIS A 305 -5.26 18.22 -9.21
N GLY A 306 -6.12 17.22 -9.42
CA GLY A 306 -6.71 16.88 -10.71
C GLY A 306 -5.89 15.88 -11.55
N ASP A 307 -4.73 15.45 -11.06
CA ASP A 307 -3.97 14.34 -11.65
C ASP A 307 -4.81 13.05 -11.58
N TYR A 308 -4.74 12.24 -12.63
CA TYR A 308 -5.68 11.15 -12.81
C TYR A 308 -5.03 9.86 -13.33
N ILE A 309 -5.69 8.75 -13.01
CA ILE A 309 -5.45 7.44 -13.61
C ILE A 309 -6.79 6.88 -14.07
N GLU A 310 -6.93 6.61 -15.36
CA GLU A 310 -8.12 6.02 -15.97
C GLU A 310 -7.86 4.58 -16.42
N TYR A 311 -8.86 3.73 -16.25
CA TYR A 311 -8.81 2.30 -16.55
C TYR A 311 -9.92 1.99 -17.55
N VAL A 312 -9.52 1.45 -18.70
CA VAL A 312 -10.40 1.10 -19.82
C VAL A 312 -10.49 -0.40 -19.92
N TYR A 313 -11.70 -0.93 -20.01
CA TYR A 313 -11.96 -2.38 -20.07
C TYR A 313 -12.60 -2.77 -21.39
N ASP A 314 -12.34 -4.00 -21.80
CA ASP A 314 -13.10 -4.71 -22.84
C ASP A 314 -14.12 -5.62 -22.15
N ILE A 315 -15.41 -5.31 -22.32
CA ILE A 315 -16.53 -6.09 -21.78
C ILE A 315 -17.09 -6.93 -22.91
N VAL A 316 -16.97 -8.26 -22.80
CA VAL A 316 -17.24 -9.19 -23.90
C VAL A 316 -18.23 -10.27 -23.53
N ASP A 317 -18.92 -10.78 -24.55
CA ASP A 317 -19.69 -12.00 -24.50
C ASP A 317 -18.86 -13.18 -25.02
N GLU A 318 -18.62 -14.17 -24.16
CA GLU A 318 -17.90 -15.38 -24.49
C GLU A 318 -18.85 -16.56 -24.73
N ASP A 319 -18.61 -17.29 -25.81
CA ASP A 319 -19.38 -18.48 -26.14
C ASP A 319 -19.14 -19.62 -25.14
N VAL A 320 -20.25 -20.10 -24.59
CA VAL A 320 -20.33 -21.29 -23.74
C VAL A 320 -21.17 -22.36 -24.44
N ARG A 321 -20.94 -23.63 -24.09
CA ARG A 321 -21.73 -24.75 -24.63
C ARG A 321 -23.23 -24.51 -24.45
N GLY A 322 -24.02 -24.96 -25.42
CA GLY A 322 -25.48 -24.80 -25.42
C GLY A 322 -25.98 -23.49 -26.02
N GLY A 323 -25.14 -22.75 -26.76
CA GLY A 323 -25.54 -21.47 -27.38
C GLY A 323 -25.71 -20.33 -26.38
N LEU A 324 -25.12 -20.47 -25.19
CA LEU A 324 -25.19 -19.49 -24.12
C LEU A 324 -23.97 -18.54 -24.19
N LYS A 325 -24.16 -17.32 -23.70
CA LYS A 325 -23.09 -16.32 -23.59
C LYS A 325 -22.76 -16.06 -22.13
N ALA A 326 -21.47 -16.03 -21.81
CA ALA A 326 -20.97 -15.59 -20.51
C ALA A 326 -20.37 -14.19 -20.62
N LYS A 327 -20.55 -13.37 -19.58
CA LYS A 327 -19.99 -12.03 -19.50
C LYS A 327 -18.59 -12.07 -18.91
N ALA A 328 -17.64 -11.41 -19.55
CA ALA A 328 -16.28 -11.23 -19.06
C ALA A 328 -15.85 -9.76 -19.20
N ALA A 329 -14.92 -9.33 -18.34
CA ALA A 329 -14.27 -8.03 -18.45
C ALA A 329 -12.76 -8.19 -18.33
N TYR A 330 -12.05 -7.63 -19.29
CA TYR A 330 -10.59 -7.63 -19.35
C TYR A 330 -10.09 -6.19 -19.33
N LEU A 331 -9.05 -5.91 -18.54
CA LEU A 331 -8.41 -4.59 -18.59
C LEU A 331 -7.77 -4.45 -19.98
N LYS A 332 -7.99 -3.32 -20.64
CA LYS A 332 -7.48 -3.07 -21.99
C LYS A 332 -6.37 -2.04 -21.94
N GLU A 333 -6.62 -0.92 -21.26
CA GLU A 333 -5.69 0.20 -21.21
C GLU A 333 -5.74 0.87 -19.83
N VAL A 334 -4.61 1.41 -19.39
CA VAL A 334 -4.54 2.30 -18.23
C VAL A 334 -3.82 3.56 -18.64
N HIS A 335 -4.45 4.70 -18.44
CA HIS A 335 -3.96 6.01 -18.83
C HIS A 335 -3.67 6.82 -17.57
N ALA A 336 -2.46 7.34 -17.42
CA ALA A 336 -2.11 8.25 -16.33
C ALA A 336 -1.65 9.59 -16.89
N GLY A 337 -2.21 10.67 -16.34
CA GLY A 337 -2.00 12.03 -16.84
C GLY A 337 -2.14 13.08 -15.75
N ASN A 338 -1.63 14.27 -16.05
CA ASN A 338 -1.78 15.42 -15.15
C ASN A 338 -3.12 16.13 -15.42
N ALA A 339 -3.56 16.92 -14.45
CA ALA A 339 -4.77 17.73 -14.56
C ALA A 339 -4.83 18.52 -15.89
N GLY A 340 -5.89 18.28 -16.67
CA GLY A 340 -6.15 18.99 -17.94
C GLY A 340 -5.20 18.67 -19.09
N GLN A 341 -4.37 17.63 -18.96
CA GLN A 341 -3.44 17.18 -20.00
C GLN A 341 -3.80 15.78 -20.51
N GLU A 342 -3.36 15.50 -21.74
CA GLU A 342 -3.34 14.14 -22.28
C GLU A 342 -2.47 13.21 -21.41
N PRO A 343 -2.77 11.91 -21.37
CA PRO A 343 -2.03 10.97 -20.54
C PRO A 343 -0.58 10.87 -21.00
N HIS A 344 0.34 11.10 -20.07
CA HIS A 344 1.78 10.92 -20.33
C HIS A 344 2.19 9.46 -20.29
N THR A 345 1.44 8.60 -19.59
CA THR A 345 1.71 7.15 -19.49
C THR A 345 0.50 6.38 -19.96
N VAL A 346 0.73 5.44 -20.87
CA VAL A 346 -0.30 4.54 -21.39
C VAL A 346 0.19 3.11 -21.25
N VAL A 347 -0.53 2.30 -20.48
CA VAL A 347 -0.26 0.87 -20.31
C VAL A 347 -1.29 0.10 -21.12
N LEU A 348 -0.81 -0.73 -22.05
CA LEU A 348 -1.64 -1.53 -22.95
C LEU A 348 -1.59 -3.00 -22.51
N PHE A 349 -2.76 -3.64 -22.49
CA PHE A 349 -2.91 -5.05 -22.16
C PHE A 349 -3.43 -5.81 -23.38
N GLU A 350 -2.70 -6.83 -23.79
CA GLU A 350 -3.01 -7.64 -24.97
C GLU A 350 -3.15 -9.10 -24.58
N GLY A 351 -4.26 -9.73 -24.96
CA GLY A 351 -4.50 -11.13 -24.66
C GLY A 351 -5.77 -11.66 -25.29
N ASN A 352 -5.63 -12.42 -26.37
CA ASN A 352 -6.77 -12.99 -27.11
C ASN A 352 -6.75 -14.52 -27.12
N LYS A 353 -5.64 -15.15 -26.70
CA LYS A 353 -5.58 -16.60 -26.52
C LYS A 353 -6.63 -17.06 -25.52
N VAL A 354 -7.50 -17.96 -25.97
CA VAL A 354 -8.52 -18.59 -25.12
C VAL A 354 -7.92 -19.80 -24.42
N LYS A 355 -8.17 -19.92 -23.12
CA LYS A 355 -7.84 -21.08 -22.30
C LYS A 355 -8.53 -22.33 -22.83
N GLN A 356 -7.78 -23.42 -22.89
CA GLN A 356 -8.23 -24.77 -23.13
C GLN A 356 -9.25 -25.19 -22.08
N VAL A 357 -8.97 -24.95 -20.79
CA VAL A 357 -9.92 -25.17 -19.71
C VAL A 357 -10.64 -23.87 -19.39
N LYS A 358 -11.85 -23.75 -19.94
CA LYS A 358 -12.74 -22.61 -19.71
C LYS A 358 -13.35 -22.65 -18.31
N THR A 359 -13.34 -21.52 -17.62
CA THR A 359 -13.94 -21.34 -16.29
C THR A 359 -15.15 -20.42 -16.39
N ASN A 360 -16.33 -21.00 -16.17
CA ASN A 360 -17.60 -20.29 -16.20
C ASN A 360 -18.34 -20.53 -14.88
N ASN A 361 -19.10 -19.54 -14.42
CA ASN A 361 -19.94 -19.67 -13.23
C ASN A 361 -21.25 -18.88 -13.41
N ALA A 362 -22.27 -19.19 -12.62
CA ALA A 362 -23.58 -18.52 -12.65
C ALA A 362 -23.92 -17.84 -11.31
N ARG A 363 -22.90 -17.48 -10.51
CA ARG A 363 -23.10 -17.03 -9.12
C ARG A 363 -23.84 -15.69 -9.02
N TYR A 364 -23.81 -14.89 -10.08
CA TYR A 364 -24.54 -13.62 -10.19
C TYR A 364 -25.96 -13.78 -10.76
N GLY A 365 -26.43 -14.99 -11.02
CA GLY A 365 -27.71 -15.24 -11.67
C GLY A 365 -27.67 -15.16 -13.20
N PHE A 366 -26.50 -14.85 -13.76
CA PHE A 366 -26.17 -14.98 -15.18
C PHE A 366 -24.76 -15.58 -15.33
N LEU A 367 -24.43 -16.07 -16.52
CA LEU A 367 -23.13 -16.66 -16.79
C LEU A 367 -22.04 -15.58 -16.81
N ALA A 368 -21.00 -15.79 -16.00
CA ALA A 368 -19.78 -14.98 -15.99
C ALA A 368 -18.56 -15.88 -16.22
N SER A 369 -17.56 -15.33 -16.90
CA SER A 369 -16.38 -16.08 -17.32
C SER A 369 -15.10 -15.25 -17.23
N SER A 370 -13.98 -15.96 -17.32
CA SER A 370 -12.66 -15.40 -17.54
C SER A 370 -11.89 -16.44 -18.32
N ASN A 371 -12.07 -16.49 -19.64
CA ASN A 371 -11.51 -17.55 -20.50
C ASN A 371 -10.33 -17.10 -21.36
N LYS A 372 -9.97 -15.82 -21.41
CA LYS A 372 -8.76 -15.36 -22.12
C LYS A 372 -7.52 -15.44 -21.23
N LEU A 373 -6.34 -15.42 -21.86
CA LEU A 373 -5.03 -15.25 -21.24
C LEU A 373 -4.45 -13.89 -21.63
N LEU A 374 -3.76 -13.23 -20.70
CA LEU A 374 -2.95 -12.06 -20.97
C LEU A 374 -1.63 -12.49 -21.61
N GLU A 375 -1.30 -11.99 -22.79
CA GLU A 375 -0.11 -12.39 -23.54
C GLU A 375 1.01 -11.35 -23.44
N LYS A 376 0.65 -10.06 -23.37
CA LYS A 376 1.61 -8.97 -23.30
C LYS A 376 1.06 -7.75 -22.56
N VAL A 377 1.94 -7.06 -21.84
CA VAL A 377 1.71 -5.72 -21.28
C VAL A 377 2.78 -4.78 -21.85
N THR A 378 2.37 -3.62 -22.36
CA THR A 378 3.29 -2.61 -22.89
C THR A 378 3.12 -1.31 -22.13
N VAL A 379 4.20 -0.75 -21.58
CA VAL A 379 4.22 0.53 -20.89
C VAL A 379 4.82 1.57 -21.81
N ASN A 380 4.00 2.51 -22.27
CA ASN A 380 4.42 3.65 -23.06
C ASN A 380 4.49 4.90 -22.19
N PHE A 381 5.51 5.73 -22.42
CA PHE A 381 5.69 7.04 -21.80
C PHE A 381 5.95 8.08 -22.87
N GLN A 382 5.14 9.15 -22.88
CA GLN A 382 5.21 10.23 -23.87
C GLN A 382 5.20 9.75 -25.33
N GLY A 383 4.46 8.68 -25.61
CA GLY A 383 4.33 8.10 -26.96
C GLY A 383 5.39 7.07 -27.33
N GLU A 384 6.44 6.88 -26.52
CA GLU A 384 7.48 5.88 -26.75
C GLU A 384 7.30 4.66 -25.84
N THR A 385 7.63 3.47 -26.35
CA THR A 385 7.62 2.25 -25.53
C THR A 385 8.82 2.25 -24.59
N LEU A 386 8.53 2.37 -23.30
CA LEU A 386 9.55 2.32 -22.24
C LEU A 386 9.90 0.88 -21.89
N ARG A 387 8.88 0.01 -21.78
CA ARG A 387 9.04 -1.39 -21.38
C ARG A 387 7.89 -2.24 -21.88
N SER A 388 8.17 -3.51 -22.13
CA SER A 388 7.13 -4.53 -22.35
C SER A 388 7.38 -5.75 -21.49
N TYR A 389 6.31 -6.43 -21.12
CA TYR A 389 6.31 -7.72 -20.44
C TYR A 389 5.55 -8.70 -21.33
N ALA A 390 6.15 -9.83 -21.66
CA ALA A 390 5.46 -10.91 -22.34
C ALA A 390 5.37 -12.16 -21.44
N PHE A 391 4.26 -12.87 -21.56
CA PHE A 391 3.92 -13.99 -20.68
C PHE A 391 3.92 -15.30 -21.45
N ASP A 392 4.73 -16.25 -20.96
CA ASP A 392 4.82 -17.59 -21.53
C ASP A 392 4.03 -18.58 -20.69
N TYR A 393 3.25 -19.43 -21.36
CA TYR A 393 2.36 -20.40 -20.74
C TYR A 393 2.69 -21.82 -21.17
N LYS A 394 2.58 -22.78 -20.25
CA LYS A 394 2.56 -24.20 -20.55
C LYS A 394 1.27 -24.86 -20.08
N GLU A 395 0.98 -26.01 -20.65
CA GLU A 395 -0.05 -26.90 -20.16
C GLU A 395 0.41 -27.56 -18.84
N GLY A 396 -0.40 -27.40 -17.79
CA GLY A 396 -0.22 -28.02 -16.49
C GLY A 396 -1.13 -29.23 -16.28
N ALA A 397 -1.23 -29.68 -15.03
CA ALA A 397 -2.11 -30.78 -14.67
C ALA A 397 -3.58 -30.46 -15.03
N PHE A 398 -4.31 -31.47 -15.49
CA PHE A 398 -5.70 -31.36 -15.94
C PHE A 398 -5.92 -30.32 -17.06
N HIS A 399 -4.91 -30.13 -17.92
CA HIS A 399 -4.94 -29.18 -19.04
C HIS A 399 -5.08 -27.71 -18.65
N LYS A 400 -4.80 -27.36 -17.38
CA LYS A 400 -4.83 -25.96 -16.91
C LYS A 400 -3.61 -25.19 -17.38
N GLU A 401 -3.77 -23.94 -17.79
CA GLU A 401 -2.64 -23.11 -18.17
C GLU A 401 -1.87 -22.59 -16.96
N MET A 402 -0.55 -22.77 -17.02
CA MET A 402 0.39 -22.34 -15.99
C MET A 402 1.32 -21.29 -16.58
N LEU A 403 1.41 -20.13 -15.92
CA LEU A 403 2.43 -19.12 -16.22
C LEU A 403 3.81 -19.70 -15.91
N THR A 404 4.71 -19.66 -16.89
CA THR A 404 6.07 -20.21 -16.77
C THR A 404 7.18 -19.18 -16.90
N GLY A 405 6.89 -18.04 -17.52
CA GLY A 405 7.89 -17.02 -17.77
C GLY A 405 7.26 -15.64 -17.89
N VAL A 406 8.01 -14.65 -17.42
CA VAL A 406 7.80 -13.22 -17.69
C VAL A 406 9.11 -12.74 -18.31
N ARG A 407 9.03 -12.15 -19.51
CA ARG A 407 10.18 -11.65 -20.26
C ARG A 407 10.03 -10.19 -20.62
#